data_AF-G9XPY8-F1
#
_entry.id   AF-G9XPY8-F1
#
_cell.length_a   1.000
_cell.length_b   1.000
_cell.length_c   1.000
_cell.angle_alpha   90.00
_cell.angle_beta   90.00
_cell.angle_gamma   90.00
#
_symmetry.space_group_name_H-M   'P 1'
#
loop_
_entity.id
_entity.type
_entity.pdbx_description
1 polymer ?
#
loop_
_entity_poly.entity_id
_entity_poly.type
_entity_poly.pdbx_seq_one_letter_code
_entity_poly.pdbx_strand_id
1 'polypeptide(L)'
;MVKALNTLPSLSHLDESYAMKKERFFNITNDNDRDLVVNLSGNTYRIYFVIFRKENDDKKIPEKIYLGECQKACAAEYGPSLKCLIQHKTENKAIIDNFMSCSEIDLDEDFEQGSYVTIETSLSLIKQMDLIVNPPYAISQNVLRSFGPLYEEEELHVLAQRNEYCIREYGIAAPQTNRGEFQRDYERITHSKAFRRMVDKAQIFSADKGDHYRTRMTHTLAVCQIARGLSKELNLNSFLTEAIALGHDLGHTPFGHQGERTLNSILKGEKPIIKQNIEGNADINYGGFKHNYHSLRVASHLEEEYIEFNGLDLSYQTLDGMWKHTKTKVNEYSLEAFIFSSELRKYLLRNNEIPLSLEGQVVRIADEIAQRSHDLEDAFSAKRLSISQLYDYLSLRKMSNLKSQIENIETSLKNLEDRHRIFVDKDELMQSRISAQIIQYFILDVVKQSNINIDRYLTDGGEAEFRKSGYIIDKSLIDFSSSGKKLCNYLERIITKKVINSSEVSLFDSNGESIIESLFHSYYNNPRLLHKGTLRRIMRDFRSISSNVIDFEDADPEVIKKEWEKIIKAKPGSDKDIAENEYLEKNKILVRNIVDFIAGMTDSYAICEYNKIARS
;
A
#
# COMPACT_ATOMS: atom_id res chain seq x y z
N MET A 1 -21.13 17.00 39.42
CA MET A 1 -22.42 17.26 38.75
C MET A 1 -22.88 18.70 38.82
N VAL A 2 -22.96 19.31 37.65
CA VAL A 2 -23.38 20.70 37.45
C VAL A 2 -24.84 20.71 37.02
N LYS A 3 -25.74 21.34 37.78
CA LYS A 3 -27.03 21.82 37.24
C LYS A 3 -26.90 23.30 36.94
N ALA A 4 -27.16 23.69 35.70
CA ALA A 4 -27.34 25.10 35.38
C ALA A 4 -28.62 25.61 36.06
N LEU A 5 -28.54 26.76 36.72
CA LEU A 5 -29.69 27.38 37.37
C LEU A 5 -30.69 27.88 36.32
N ASN A 6 -31.96 27.56 36.56
CA ASN A 6 -33.16 27.83 35.78
C ASN A 6 -33.38 26.92 34.57
N THR A 7 -34.51 26.23 34.60
CA THR A 7 -35.06 25.31 33.60
C THR A 7 -35.13 25.93 32.20
N LEU A 8 -34.60 25.21 31.19
CA LEU A 8 -34.58 25.45 29.72
C LEU A 8 -33.41 26.19 28.99
N PRO A 9 -32.51 27.05 29.55
CA PRO A 9 -31.45 27.71 28.78
C PRO A 9 -30.07 26.98 28.77
N SER A 10 -29.95 25.82 29.42
CA SER A 10 -28.67 25.10 29.52
C SER A 10 -28.26 24.39 28.22
N LEU A 11 -29.24 23.75 27.56
CA LEU A 11 -29.04 23.14 26.25
C LEU A 11 -28.75 24.21 25.20
N SER A 12 -29.45 25.35 25.26
CA SER A 12 -29.19 26.46 24.33
C SER A 12 -27.80 27.04 24.52
N HIS A 13 -27.26 27.12 25.75
CA HIS A 13 -25.87 27.53 25.94
C HIS A 13 -24.85 26.51 25.40
N LEU A 14 -25.12 25.20 25.51
CA LEU A 14 -24.27 24.16 24.90
C LEU A 14 -24.30 24.24 23.37
N ASP A 15 -25.50 24.34 22.79
CA ASP A 15 -25.70 24.47 21.35
C ASP A 15 -25.12 25.78 20.82
N GLU A 16 -25.31 26.90 21.51
CA GLU A 16 -24.71 28.19 21.16
C GLU A 16 -23.19 28.17 21.28
N SER A 17 -22.64 27.55 22.33
CA SER A 17 -21.18 27.40 22.48
C SER A 17 -20.59 26.59 21.32
N TYR A 18 -21.25 25.48 20.96
CA TYR A 18 -20.84 24.63 19.86
C TYR A 18 -20.97 25.33 18.49
N ALA A 19 -22.11 25.96 18.22
CA ALA A 19 -22.42 26.59 16.94
C ALA A 19 -21.67 27.90 16.71
N MET A 20 -21.51 28.72 17.74
CA MET A 20 -20.86 30.03 17.64
C MET A 20 -19.38 30.00 18.08
N LYS A 21 -18.85 28.83 18.46
CA LYS A 21 -17.49 28.64 19.02
C LYS A 21 -17.17 29.66 20.13
N LYS A 22 -18.15 29.88 21.01
CA LYS A 22 -18.09 30.86 22.09
C LYS A 22 -18.02 30.18 23.44
N GLU A 23 -17.15 30.67 24.31
CA GLU A 23 -17.07 30.18 25.69
C GLU A 23 -18.34 30.53 26.48
N ARG A 24 -18.81 29.58 27.28
CA ARG A 24 -19.96 29.74 28.18
C ARG A 24 -19.59 29.31 29.60
N PHE A 25 -20.24 29.93 30.58
CA PHE A 25 -20.01 29.64 31.99
C PHE A 25 -21.09 28.69 32.52
N PHE A 26 -20.68 27.69 33.28
CA PHE A 26 -21.53 26.67 33.88
C PHE A 26 -21.29 26.63 35.39
N ASN A 27 -22.30 26.97 36.19
CA ASN A 27 -22.21 27.07 37.65
C ASN A 27 -22.48 25.73 38.33
N ILE A 28 -21.64 25.35 39.29
CA ILE A 28 -21.80 24.10 40.06
C ILE A 28 -22.84 24.32 41.16
N THR A 29 -23.88 23.49 41.17
CA THR A 29 -25.02 23.61 42.10
C THR A 29 -25.09 22.52 43.16
N ASN A 30 -24.43 21.38 42.96
CA ASN A 30 -24.30 20.33 43.98
C ASN A 30 -23.13 20.65 44.92
N ASP A 31 -23.38 20.66 46.23
CA ASP A 31 -22.41 21.07 47.26
C ASP A 31 -21.16 20.18 47.30
N ASN A 32 -21.29 18.86 47.10
CA ASN A 32 -20.13 17.94 47.08
C ASN A 32 -19.19 18.23 45.90
N ASP A 33 -19.75 18.68 44.77
CA ASP A 33 -18.99 19.00 43.56
C ASP A 33 -18.37 20.41 43.58
N ARG A 34 -18.91 21.31 44.41
CA ARG A 34 -18.35 22.67 44.59
C ARG A 34 -16.93 22.57 45.14
N ASP A 35 -16.71 21.71 46.13
CA ASP A 35 -15.38 21.50 46.71
C ASP A 35 -14.40 20.91 45.70
N LEU A 36 -14.85 20.00 44.85
CA LEU A 36 -14.04 19.43 43.78
C LEU A 36 -13.57 20.52 42.80
N VAL A 37 -14.49 21.37 42.31
CA VAL A 37 -14.16 22.46 41.36
C VAL A 37 -13.34 23.58 42.00
N VAL A 38 -13.52 23.86 43.29
CA VAL A 38 -12.66 24.77 44.05
C VAL A 38 -11.22 24.24 44.12
N ASN A 39 -11.03 22.93 44.22
CA ASN A 39 -9.70 22.31 44.32
C ASN A 39 -9.04 22.01 42.96
N LEU A 40 -9.76 22.18 41.84
CA LEU A 40 -9.15 22.05 40.51
C LEU A 40 -8.04 23.11 40.33
N SER A 41 -6.90 22.66 39.79
CA SER A 41 -5.84 23.56 39.33
C SER A 41 -6.33 24.39 38.14
N GLY A 42 -5.63 25.47 37.79
CA GLY A 42 -5.94 26.32 36.63
C GLY A 42 -5.69 25.67 35.25
N ASN A 43 -5.63 24.34 35.17
CA ASN A 43 -5.46 23.60 33.93
C ASN A 43 -6.75 23.57 33.11
N THR A 44 -6.63 23.21 31.83
CA THR A 44 -7.78 22.86 30.98
C THR A 44 -8.15 21.40 31.19
N TYR A 45 -9.44 21.13 31.41
CA TYR A 45 -10.02 19.81 31.61
C TYR A 45 -10.98 19.47 30.46
N ARG A 46 -11.04 18.19 30.08
CA ARG A 46 -12.04 17.68 29.14
C ARG A 46 -13.29 17.29 29.91
N ILE A 47 -14.40 17.90 29.54
CA ILE A 47 -15.67 17.73 30.21
C ILE A 47 -16.71 17.25 29.21
N TYR A 48 -17.41 16.20 29.58
CA TYR A 48 -18.47 15.61 28.78
C TYR A 48 -19.82 16.01 29.37
N PHE A 49 -20.68 16.55 28.51
CA PHE A 49 -22.04 16.87 28.86
C PHE A 49 -22.96 15.80 28.29
N VAL A 50 -23.46 14.90 29.14
CA VAL A 50 -24.35 13.80 28.74
C VAL A 50 -25.79 14.24 28.95
N ILE A 51 -26.56 14.30 27.86
CA ILE A 51 -28.00 14.54 27.88
C ILE A 51 -28.71 13.19 27.80
N PHE A 52 -29.68 12.96 28.68
CA PHE A 52 -30.45 11.72 28.74
C PHE A 52 -31.95 12.00 28.87
N ARG A 53 -32.76 11.08 28.35
CA ARG A 53 -34.21 11.02 28.57
C ARG A 53 -34.56 9.95 29.59
N LYS A 54 -35.71 10.08 30.24
CA LYS A 54 -36.29 9.01 31.06
C LYS A 54 -37.24 8.16 30.23
N GLU A 55 -37.16 6.85 30.37
CA GLU A 55 -38.15 5.90 29.85
C GLU A 55 -38.92 5.26 31.02
N ASN A 56 -39.90 4.40 30.74
CA ASN A 56 -40.71 3.75 31.78
C ASN A 56 -39.81 2.97 32.77
N ASP A 57 -40.17 3.00 34.06
CA ASP A 57 -39.38 2.54 35.22
C ASP A 57 -38.18 3.44 35.63
N ASP A 58 -38.23 4.75 35.34
CA ASP A 58 -37.24 5.77 35.76
C ASP A 58 -35.80 5.59 35.21
N LYS A 59 -35.59 4.59 34.35
CA LYS A 59 -34.32 4.31 33.67
C LYS A 59 -33.91 5.47 32.75
N LYS A 60 -32.66 5.93 32.87
CA LYS A 60 -32.12 7.01 32.04
C LYS A 60 -31.44 6.45 30.79
N ILE A 61 -31.75 7.04 29.64
CA ILE A 61 -31.17 6.67 28.34
C ILE A 61 -30.42 7.87 27.76
N PRO A 62 -29.12 7.76 27.49
CA PRO A 62 -28.34 8.85 26.91
C PRO A 62 -28.78 9.10 25.46
N GLU A 63 -28.98 10.37 25.11
CA GLU A 63 -29.39 10.84 23.79
C GLU A 63 -28.29 11.61 23.08
N LYS A 64 -27.44 12.31 23.84
CA LYS A 64 -26.50 13.27 23.28
C LYS A 64 -25.31 13.46 24.19
N ILE A 65 -24.13 13.64 23.60
CA ILE A 65 -22.92 13.99 24.33
C ILE A 65 -22.31 15.24 23.70
N TYR A 66 -22.02 16.26 24.51
CA TYR A 66 -21.16 17.36 24.11
C TYR A 66 -19.79 17.22 24.75
N LEU A 67 -18.73 17.44 24.00
CA LEU A 67 -17.36 17.51 24.52
C LEU A 67 -16.92 18.97 24.53
N GLY A 68 -16.52 19.44 25.71
CA GLY A 68 -15.95 20.76 25.91
C GLY A 68 -14.57 20.73 26.54
N GLU A 69 -13.76 21.72 26.18
CA GLU A 69 -12.58 22.11 26.94
C GLU A 69 -13.00 23.16 27.96
N CYS A 70 -12.73 22.88 29.24
CA CYS A 70 -13.20 23.70 30.35
C CYS A 70 -12.06 24.10 31.28
N GLN A 71 -12.12 25.33 31.78
CA GLN A 71 -11.21 25.84 32.79
C GLN A 71 -12.00 26.28 34.01
N LYS A 72 -11.37 26.18 35.19
CA LYS A 72 -11.92 26.75 36.42
C LYS A 72 -12.08 28.27 36.25
N ALA A 73 -13.29 28.77 36.48
CA ALA A 73 -13.58 30.19 36.48
C ALA A 73 -13.87 30.67 37.90
N CYS A 74 -12.96 31.50 38.43
CA CYS A 74 -13.12 32.17 39.72
C CYS A 74 -13.84 33.51 39.50
N ALA A 75 -15.17 33.51 39.39
CA ALA A 75 -15.93 34.74 39.55
C ALA A 75 -16.38 34.84 41.01
N ALA A 76 -15.81 35.79 41.76
CA ALA A 76 -16.10 36.01 43.18
C ALA A 76 -17.60 36.26 43.48
N GLU A 77 -18.40 36.60 42.47
CA GLU A 77 -19.81 36.95 42.60
C GLU A 77 -20.80 35.79 42.35
N TYR A 78 -20.39 34.65 41.77
CA TYR A 78 -21.32 33.61 41.28
C TYR A 78 -21.06 32.18 41.80
N GLY A 79 -20.07 32.00 42.69
CA GLY A 79 -19.67 30.68 43.19
C GLY A 79 -18.73 29.92 42.24
N PRO A 80 -18.33 28.68 42.58
CA PRO A 80 -17.45 27.88 41.71
C PRO A 80 -18.14 27.61 40.38
N SER A 81 -17.45 27.93 39.28
CA SER A 81 -17.97 27.81 37.92
C SER A 81 -16.90 27.30 36.97
N LEU A 82 -17.34 26.72 35.86
CA LEU A 82 -16.50 26.26 34.77
C LEU A 82 -16.75 27.12 33.54
N LYS A 83 -15.68 27.64 32.95
CA LYS A 83 -15.72 28.30 31.64
C LYS A 83 -15.39 27.25 30.60
N CYS A 84 -16.35 26.93 29.73
CA CYS A 84 -16.25 25.85 28.77
C CYS A 84 -16.42 26.34 27.33
N LEU A 85 -15.58 25.82 26.44
CA LEU A 85 -15.75 25.91 25.00
C LEU A 85 -16.16 24.53 24.48
N ILE A 86 -17.39 24.42 23.98
CA ILE A 86 -17.86 23.16 23.38
C ILE A 86 -17.24 22.99 22.01
N GLN A 87 -16.37 22.00 21.89
CA GLN A 87 -15.68 21.69 20.65
C GLN A 87 -16.56 20.82 19.76
N HIS A 88 -17.21 19.81 20.33
CA HIS A 88 -17.94 18.77 19.61
C HIS A 88 -19.26 18.36 20.24
N LYS A 89 -20.14 17.80 19.42
CA LYS A 89 -21.46 17.27 19.76
C LYS A 89 -21.70 15.99 18.98
N THR A 90 -22.14 14.93 19.64
CA THR A 90 -22.56 13.69 18.99
C THR A 90 -23.94 13.26 19.47
N GLU A 91 -24.77 12.86 18.52
CA GLU A 91 -26.07 12.20 18.69
C GLU A 91 -26.00 10.74 18.22
N ASN A 92 -24.80 10.29 17.80
CA ASN A 92 -24.65 8.96 17.24
C ASN A 92 -24.71 7.92 18.36
N LYS A 93 -25.73 7.06 18.29
CA LYS A 93 -25.97 6.02 19.27
C LYS A 93 -24.78 5.09 19.49
N ALA A 94 -24.03 4.72 18.45
CA ALA A 94 -22.89 3.81 18.59
C ALA A 94 -21.74 4.46 19.38
N ILE A 95 -21.49 5.75 19.15
CA ILE A 95 -20.49 6.53 19.90
C ILE A 95 -20.93 6.72 21.34
N ILE A 96 -22.23 6.99 21.57
CA ILE A 96 -22.81 7.15 22.90
C ILE A 96 -22.74 5.82 23.67
N ASP A 97 -23.19 4.72 23.07
CA ASP A 97 -23.15 3.39 23.67
C ASP A 97 -21.70 3.01 24.04
N ASN A 98 -20.75 3.27 23.13
CA ASN A 98 -19.32 3.07 23.38
C ASN A 98 -18.78 3.96 24.52
N PHE A 99 -19.13 5.25 24.54
CA PHE A 99 -18.74 6.17 25.61
C PHE A 99 -19.24 5.65 26.95
N MET A 100 -20.51 5.24 27.02
CA MET A 100 -21.09 4.71 28.26
C MET A 100 -20.48 3.39 28.69
N SER A 101 -20.18 2.47 27.77
CA SER A 101 -19.57 1.18 28.11
C SER A 101 -18.13 1.29 28.59
N CYS A 102 -17.40 2.30 28.10
CA CYS A 102 -15.99 2.52 28.44
C CYS A 102 -15.79 3.51 29.59
N SER A 103 -16.85 4.21 30.01
CA SER A 103 -16.83 5.12 31.15
C SER A 103 -17.22 4.37 32.42
N GLU A 104 -16.71 4.82 33.56
CA GLU A 104 -17.10 4.29 34.89
C GLU A 104 -18.43 4.88 35.38
N ILE A 105 -19.10 5.65 34.54
CA ILE A 105 -20.32 6.39 34.86
C ILE A 105 -21.55 5.47 34.90
N ASP A 106 -22.28 5.54 36.02
CA ASP A 106 -23.63 5.01 36.13
C ASP A 106 -24.64 6.15 36.03
N LEU A 107 -25.42 6.20 34.93
CA LEU A 107 -26.38 7.29 34.74
C LEU A 107 -27.43 7.36 35.85
N ASP A 108 -27.83 6.21 36.39
CA ASP A 108 -28.92 6.10 37.35
C ASP A 108 -28.44 6.47 38.76
N GLU A 109 -27.26 6.01 39.18
CA GLU A 109 -26.67 6.29 40.50
C GLU A 109 -25.98 7.66 40.57
N ASP A 110 -25.26 8.05 39.51
CA ASP A 110 -24.50 9.28 39.54
C ASP A 110 -25.43 10.48 39.37
N PHE A 111 -26.24 10.56 38.29
CA PHE A 111 -26.87 11.84 37.93
C PHE A 111 -28.22 12.10 38.59
N GLU A 112 -28.36 13.16 39.38
CA GLU A 112 -29.69 13.68 39.70
C GLU A 112 -30.40 14.24 38.45
N GLN A 113 -31.74 14.33 38.49
CA GLN A 113 -32.55 14.92 37.42
C GLN A 113 -32.06 16.34 37.05
N GLY A 114 -31.77 16.57 35.76
CA GLY A 114 -31.30 17.85 35.23
C GLY A 114 -29.79 18.12 35.39
N SER A 115 -29.01 17.12 35.82
CA SER A 115 -27.54 17.16 35.86
C SER A 115 -26.98 16.58 34.57
N TYR A 116 -25.99 17.25 33.97
CA TYR A 116 -25.49 16.84 32.65
C TYR A 116 -23.97 16.67 32.59
N VAL A 117 -23.23 16.92 33.68
CA VAL A 117 -21.77 17.09 33.62
C VAL A 117 -21.03 15.98 34.36
N THR A 118 -20.12 15.34 33.64
CA THR A 118 -19.09 14.45 34.17
C THR A 118 -17.69 14.94 33.80
N ILE A 119 -16.75 14.79 34.73
CA ILE A 119 -15.33 14.97 34.45
C ILE A 119 -14.77 13.58 34.23
N GLU A 120 -14.45 13.29 32.98
CA GLU A 120 -13.81 12.04 32.62
C GLU A 120 -12.29 12.25 32.62
N THR A 121 -11.57 11.34 33.28
CA THR A 121 -10.11 11.38 33.37
C THR A 121 -9.46 10.12 32.79
N SER A 122 -10.26 9.12 32.40
CA SER A 122 -9.83 7.92 31.70
C SER A 122 -9.09 8.30 30.42
N LEU A 123 -7.77 8.07 30.43
CA LEU A 123 -6.91 8.36 29.29
C LEU A 123 -7.31 7.56 28.03
N SER A 124 -7.88 6.36 28.19
CA SER A 124 -8.33 5.53 27.06
C SER A 124 -9.57 6.15 26.40
N LEU A 125 -10.59 6.48 27.18
CA LEU A 125 -11.81 7.11 26.66
C LEU A 125 -11.54 8.50 26.09
N ILE A 126 -10.68 9.29 26.74
CA ILE A 126 -10.24 10.59 26.23
C ILE A 126 -9.56 10.45 24.86
N LYS A 127 -8.62 9.51 24.70
CA LYS A 127 -7.94 9.28 23.41
C LYS A 127 -8.92 8.87 22.32
N GLN A 128 -9.85 8.00 22.65
CA GLN A 128 -10.88 7.53 21.72
C GLN A 128 -11.79 8.69 21.28
N MET A 129 -12.24 9.51 22.24
CA MET A 129 -13.06 10.67 21.97
C MET A 129 -12.30 11.72 21.16
N ASP A 130 -11.05 12.05 21.53
CA ASP A 130 -10.18 12.96 20.76
C ASP A 130 -10.05 12.52 19.30
N LEU A 131 -9.95 11.21 19.07
CA LEU A 131 -9.84 10.66 17.74
C LEU A 131 -11.13 10.85 16.95
N ILE A 132 -12.30 10.68 17.55
CA ILE A 132 -13.61 10.93 16.89
C ILE A 132 -13.83 12.42 16.63
N VAL A 133 -13.44 13.24 17.59
CA VAL A 133 -13.75 14.66 17.73
C VAL A 133 -12.89 15.49 16.80
N ASN A 134 -11.57 15.39 16.89
CA ASN A 134 -10.69 16.23 16.06
C ASN A 134 -10.91 15.92 14.58
N PRO A 135 -10.81 16.89 13.66
CA PRO A 135 -10.83 16.59 12.23
C PRO A 135 -9.60 15.73 11.85
N PRO A 136 -9.71 14.87 10.82
CA PRO A 136 -8.54 14.19 10.27
C PRO A 136 -7.49 15.22 9.82
N TYR A 137 -6.22 14.86 9.94
CA TYR A 137 -5.15 15.69 9.40
C TYR A 137 -5.34 15.87 7.90
N ALA A 138 -5.47 17.11 7.45
CA ALA A 138 -5.52 17.45 6.05
C ALA A 138 -4.11 17.86 5.59
N ILE A 139 -3.55 17.11 4.64
CA ILE A 139 -2.31 17.48 3.97
C ILE A 139 -2.59 18.77 3.19
N SER A 140 -2.17 19.91 3.73
CA SER A 140 -2.58 21.24 3.23
C SER A 140 -1.58 21.87 2.25
N GLN A 141 -0.48 21.18 1.91
CA GLN A 141 0.59 21.75 1.11
C GLN A 141 1.07 20.78 0.02
N ASN A 142 0.40 20.81 -1.14
CA ASN A 142 1.09 20.45 -2.38
C ASN A 142 1.99 21.64 -2.73
N VAL A 143 3.28 21.53 -2.42
CA VAL A 143 4.24 22.56 -2.84
C VAL A 143 4.66 22.18 -4.25
N LEU A 144 4.06 22.84 -5.24
CA LEU A 144 4.44 22.66 -6.64
C LEU A 144 5.86 23.23 -6.82
N ARG A 145 6.87 22.39 -6.61
CA ARG A 145 8.29 22.75 -6.74
C ARG A 145 8.77 22.42 -8.13
N SER A 146 9.46 23.37 -8.75
CA SER A 146 10.36 23.08 -9.86
C SER A 146 11.73 22.69 -9.33
N PHE A 147 12.39 21.79 -10.05
CA PHE A 147 13.74 21.35 -9.77
C PHE A 147 14.68 21.90 -10.85
N GLY A 148 15.91 22.24 -10.49
CA GLY A 148 16.90 22.74 -11.45
C GLY A 148 17.65 21.61 -12.17
N PRO A 149 18.35 21.91 -13.28
CA PRO A 149 19.24 20.95 -13.91
C PRO A 149 20.40 20.56 -12.99
N LEU A 150 20.94 19.36 -13.21
CA LEU A 150 22.15 18.87 -12.55
C LEU A 150 23.27 18.76 -13.57
N TYR A 151 24.48 19.13 -13.17
CA TYR A 151 25.67 19.07 -14.03
C TYR A 151 25.96 17.63 -14.51
N GLU A 152 25.80 16.64 -13.63
CA GLU A 152 26.01 15.22 -13.93
C GLU A 152 25.05 14.66 -14.99
N GLU A 153 23.95 15.37 -15.26
CA GLU A 153 22.96 14.96 -16.24
C GLU A 153 23.23 15.55 -17.64
N GLU A 154 24.17 16.48 -17.81
CA GLU A 154 24.44 17.16 -19.10
C GLU A 154 24.79 16.18 -20.24
N GLU A 155 25.50 15.09 -19.91
CA GLU A 155 25.92 14.07 -20.87
C GLU A 155 24.82 13.03 -21.19
N LEU A 156 23.68 13.09 -20.50
CA LEU A 156 22.57 12.18 -20.78
C LEU A 156 22.01 12.41 -22.19
N HIS A 157 21.47 11.34 -22.76
CA HIS A 157 20.75 11.36 -24.03
C HIS A 157 19.63 12.41 -24.02
N VAL A 158 19.33 12.98 -25.18
CA VAL A 158 18.34 14.07 -25.31
C VAL A 158 16.92 13.65 -24.89
N LEU A 159 16.62 12.36 -25.00
CA LEU A 159 15.34 11.75 -24.60
C LEU A 159 15.34 11.18 -23.16
N ALA A 160 16.45 11.29 -22.43
CA ALA A 160 16.54 10.84 -21.05
C ALA A 160 15.72 11.76 -20.12
N GLN A 161 15.19 11.18 -19.04
CA GLN A 161 14.58 11.99 -17.99
C GLN A 161 15.66 12.75 -17.21
N ARG A 162 15.36 14.00 -16.86
CA ARG A 162 16.26 14.90 -16.12
C ARG A 162 15.60 15.36 -14.84
N ASN A 163 16.42 15.76 -13.88
CA ASN A 163 15.99 16.25 -12.58
C ASN A 163 14.96 17.38 -12.71
N GLU A 164 15.17 18.30 -13.66
CA GLU A 164 14.28 19.42 -13.94
C GLU A 164 12.89 19.03 -14.49
N TYR A 165 12.73 17.78 -14.97
CA TYR A 165 11.45 17.24 -15.43
C TYR A 165 10.69 16.52 -14.32
N CYS A 166 11.30 16.30 -13.16
CA CYS A 166 10.70 15.56 -12.05
C CYS A 166 9.40 16.23 -11.57
N ILE A 167 8.34 15.42 -11.42
CA ILE A 167 7.06 15.84 -10.86
C ILE A 167 6.75 14.97 -9.65
N ARG A 168 6.27 15.57 -8.56
CA ARG A 168 5.88 14.88 -7.31
C ARG A 168 4.52 15.34 -6.84
N GLU A 169 3.88 14.54 -6.00
CA GLU A 169 2.60 14.90 -5.40
C GLU A 169 2.75 16.03 -4.37
N TYR A 170 3.65 15.85 -3.39
CA TYR A 170 3.79 16.77 -2.27
C TYR A 170 5.00 17.68 -2.42
N GLY A 171 6.17 17.11 -2.76
CA GLY A 171 7.40 17.88 -2.98
C GLY A 171 7.84 18.71 -1.76
N ILE A 172 7.52 18.29 -0.53
CA ILE A 172 7.70 19.13 0.67
C ILE A 172 9.17 19.40 0.97
N ALA A 173 10.02 18.37 0.85
CA ALA A 173 11.45 18.48 1.13
C ALA A 173 12.16 19.34 0.07
N ALA A 174 12.90 20.35 0.52
CA ALA A 174 13.62 21.27 -0.36
C ALA A 174 14.61 20.52 -1.30
N PRO A 175 14.82 21.02 -2.53
CA PRO A 175 15.87 20.50 -3.41
C PRO A 175 17.26 20.63 -2.76
N GLN A 176 18.15 19.69 -3.06
CA GLN A 176 19.53 19.71 -2.60
C GLN A 176 20.46 19.92 -3.80
N THR A 177 21.56 20.65 -3.60
CA THR A 177 22.47 21.04 -4.68
C THR A 177 23.15 19.85 -5.37
N ASN A 178 23.47 18.79 -4.62
CA ASN A 178 24.26 17.64 -5.11
C ASN A 178 23.49 16.32 -5.06
N ARG A 179 22.16 16.37 -4.97
CA ARG A 179 21.32 15.16 -4.95
C ARG A 179 20.11 15.36 -5.82
N GLY A 180 20.00 14.54 -6.87
CA GLY A 180 18.85 14.54 -7.74
C GLY A 180 17.60 13.92 -7.11
N GLU A 181 16.45 14.29 -7.65
CA GLU A 181 15.16 13.81 -7.18
C GLU A 181 14.96 12.33 -7.50
N PHE A 182 15.49 11.81 -8.62
CA PHE A 182 15.43 10.37 -8.88
C PHE A 182 16.37 9.57 -7.96
N GLN A 183 17.50 10.14 -7.56
CA GLN A 183 18.35 9.54 -6.50
C GLN A 183 17.59 9.51 -5.16
N ARG A 184 16.86 10.58 -4.84
CA ARG A 184 15.98 10.61 -3.66
C ARG A 184 14.94 9.49 -3.72
N ASP A 185 14.32 9.24 -4.87
CA ASP A 185 13.37 8.11 -5.02
C ASP A 185 14.02 6.77 -4.71
N TYR A 186 15.21 6.52 -5.28
CA TYR A 186 16.00 5.31 -5.04
C TYR A 186 16.28 5.11 -3.53
N GLU A 187 16.72 6.16 -2.84
CA GLU A 187 17.02 6.13 -1.41
C GLU A 187 15.75 5.82 -0.59
N ARG A 188 14.64 6.50 -0.89
CA ARG A 188 13.37 6.29 -0.19
C ARG A 188 12.85 4.86 -0.35
N ILE A 189 12.93 4.29 -1.55
CA ILE A 189 12.53 2.90 -1.80
C ILE A 189 13.42 1.94 -1.03
N THR A 190 14.74 2.12 -1.10
CA THR A 190 15.73 1.26 -0.42
C THR A 190 15.53 1.21 1.09
N HIS A 191 15.14 2.34 1.69
CA HIS A 191 14.87 2.45 3.12
C HIS A 191 13.44 2.07 3.52
N SER A 192 12.55 1.77 2.58
CA SER A 192 11.16 1.44 2.88
C SER A 192 11.00 0.08 3.58
N LYS A 193 9.94 -0.05 4.38
CA LYS A 193 9.57 -1.33 5.02
C LYS A 193 9.18 -2.38 4.00
N ALA A 194 8.46 -2.02 2.94
CA ALA A 194 8.06 -2.93 1.87
C ALA A 194 9.27 -3.52 1.14
N PHE A 195 10.30 -2.71 0.84
CA PHE A 195 11.51 -3.21 0.19
C PHE A 195 12.23 -4.24 1.06
N ARG A 196 12.42 -3.96 2.36
CA ARG A 196 13.02 -4.93 3.31
C ARG A 196 12.27 -6.26 3.36
N ARG A 197 10.94 -6.24 3.27
CA ARG A 197 10.10 -7.46 3.31
C ARG A 197 10.29 -8.37 2.11
N MET A 198 10.84 -7.89 0.99
CA MET A 198 11.09 -8.73 -0.19
C MET A 198 12.14 -9.82 0.05
N VAL A 199 12.93 -9.74 1.13
CA VAL A 199 13.91 -10.77 1.51
C VAL A 199 13.25 -12.09 1.92
N ASP A 200 12.01 -12.06 2.40
CA ASP A 200 11.26 -13.22 2.89
C ASP A 200 9.95 -13.37 2.08
N LYS A 201 10.05 -13.15 0.76
CA LYS A 201 8.97 -13.39 -0.20
C LYS A 201 9.47 -14.25 -1.35
N ALA A 202 8.71 -15.31 -1.62
CA ALA A 202 8.97 -16.24 -2.69
C ALA A 202 8.79 -15.62 -4.08
N GLN A 203 9.66 -16.04 -5.00
CA GLN A 203 9.53 -15.75 -6.42
C GLN A 203 8.72 -16.84 -7.14
N ILE A 204 9.19 -18.10 -7.15
CA ILE A 204 8.56 -19.23 -7.89
C ILE A 204 8.59 -20.57 -7.12
N PHE A 205 9.68 -20.91 -6.42
CA PHE A 205 9.82 -22.22 -5.77
C PHE A 205 9.48 -22.19 -4.27
N SER A 206 9.21 -23.35 -3.66
CA SER A 206 9.01 -23.50 -2.21
C SER A 206 10.33 -23.41 -1.44
N ALA A 207 10.26 -22.92 -0.21
CA ALA A 207 11.31 -22.97 0.81
C ALA A 207 11.78 -24.40 1.16
N ASP A 208 11.06 -25.43 0.71
CA ASP A 208 11.36 -26.85 1.02
C ASP A 208 12.59 -27.44 0.29
N LYS A 209 13.37 -26.63 -0.46
CA LYS A 209 14.62 -27.07 -1.09
C LYS A 209 15.81 -26.14 -0.81
N GLY A 210 16.36 -26.28 0.41
CA GLY A 210 17.77 -26.05 0.70
C GLY A 210 18.28 -24.60 0.72
N ASP A 211 19.59 -24.46 0.93
CA ASP A 211 20.33 -23.24 1.32
C ASP A 211 20.43 -22.15 0.21
N HIS A 212 19.86 -22.38 -0.97
CA HIS A 212 19.99 -21.52 -2.16
C HIS A 212 18.64 -21.09 -2.74
N TYR A 213 17.73 -20.63 -1.87
CA TYR A 213 16.42 -20.14 -2.27
C TYR A 213 16.47 -18.71 -2.85
N ARG A 214 15.84 -18.50 -4.01
CA ARG A 214 15.67 -17.17 -4.62
C ARG A 214 14.47 -16.44 -4.05
N THR A 215 14.75 -15.26 -3.53
CA THR A 215 13.75 -14.36 -2.98
C THR A 215 13.44 -13.25 -3.98
N ARG A 216 12.32 -12.56 -3.80
CA ARG A 216 12.01 -11.36 -4.59
C ARG A 216 13.11 -10.33 -4.53
N MET A 217 13.75 -10.16 -3.37
CA MET A 217 14.92 -9.28 -3.24
C MET A 217 16.01 -9.64 -4.25
N THR A 218 16.38 -10.92 -4.38
CA THR A 218 17.42 -11.35 -5.33
C THR A 218 17.04 -11.10 -6.78
N HIS A 219 15.76 -11.30 -7.15
CA HIS A 219 15.24 -10.94 -8.47
C HIS A 219 15.33 -9.45 -8.72
N THR A 220 14.80 -8.63 -7.80
CA THR A 220 14.82 -7.17 -7.90
C THR A 220 16.23 -6.62 -8.07
N LEU A 221 17.22 -7.18 -7.37
CA LEU A 221 18.63 -6.80 -7.53
C LEU A 221 19.20 -7.19 -8.90
N ALA A 222 18.82 -8.34 -9.46
CA ALA A 222 19.21 -8.73 -10.81
C ALA A 222 18.58 -7.82 -11.87
N VAL A 223 17.28 -7.51 -11.74
CA VAL A 223 16.58 -6.53 -12.60
C VAL A 223 17.29 -5.18 -12.55
N CYS A 224 17.60 -4.69 -11.35
CA CYS A 224 18.30 -3.43 -11.16
C CYS A 224 19.69 -3.42 -11.83
N GLN A 225 20.45 -4.51 -11.70
CA GLN A 225 21.77 -4.64 -12.33
C GLN A 225 21.69 -4.62 -13.86
N ILE A 226 20.74 -5.37 -14.45
CA ILE A 226 20.53 -5.41 -15.91
C ILE A 226 20.03 -4.05 -16.41
N ALA A 227 19.03 -3.47 -15.75
CA ALA A 227 18.44 -2.19 -16.10
C ALA A 227 19.48 -1.07 -16.08
N ARG A 228 20.34 -1.03 -15.05
CA ARG A 228 21.47 -0.08 -15.00
C ARG A 228 22.45 -0.27 -16.15
N GLY A 229 22.77 -1.52 -16.51
CA GLY A 229 23.62 -1.81 -17.65
C GLY A 229 23.05 -1.23 -18.94
N LEU A 230 21.78 -1.52 -19.22
CA LEU A 230 21.06 -0.98 -20.37
C LEU A 230 20.99 0.56 -20.37
N SER A 231 20.67 1.14 -19.21
CA SER A 231 20.57 2.59 -19.03
C SER A 231 21.90 3.30 -19.33
N LYS A 232 23.03 2.73 -18.88
CA LYS A 232 24.36 3.26 -19.19
C LYS A 232 24.71 3.17 -20.67
N GLU A 233 24.46 2.04 -21.31
CA GLU A 233 24.74 1.86 -22.76
C GLU A 233 23.90 2.78 -23.65
N LEU A 234 22.75 3.24 -23.14
CA LEU A 234 21.83 4.17 -23.83
C LEU A 234 21.95 5.62 -23.34
N ASN A 235 22.90 5.93 -22.44
CA ASN A 235 23.08 7.23 -21.79
C ASN A 235 21.78 7.79 -21.16
N LEU A 236 21.02 6.95 -20.45
CA LEU A 236 19.77 7.30 -19.77
C LEU A 236 19.99 7.58 -18.27
N ASN A 237 18.96 8.06 -17.59
CA ASN A 237 19.05 8.39 -16.17
C ASN A 237 19.12 7.12 -15.30
N SER A 238 20.32 6.82 -14.80
CA SER A 238 20.56 5.60 -14.03
C SER A 238 19.81 5.57 -12.70
N PHE A 239 19.70 6.69 -11.97
CA PHE A 239 18.97 6.73 -10.70
C PHE A 239 17.47 6.51 -10.88
N LEU A 240 16.85 7.10 -11.91
CA LEU A 240 15.45 6.82 -12.23
C LEU A 240 15.25 5.34 -12.58
N THR A 241 16.17 4.79 -13.39
CA THR A 241 16.13 3.37 -13.78
C THR A 241 16.23 2.45 -12.55
N GLU A 242 17.19 2.71 -11.66
CA GLU A 242 17.36 1.93 -10.43
C GLU A 242 16.17 2.09 -9.48
N ALA A 243 15.63 3.31 -9.30
CA ALA A 243 14.45 3.55 -8.46
C ALA A 243 13.24 2.76 -8.96
N ILE A 244 12.95 2.80 -10.27
CA ILE A 244 11.87 2.01 -10.88
C ILE A 244 12.12 0.51 -10.67
N ALA A 245 13.35 0.04 -10.93
CA ALA A 245 13.72 -1.35 -10.77
C ALA A 245 13.58 -1.85 -9.34
N LEU A 246 13.97 -1.06 -8.33
CA LEU A 246 13.78 -1.45 -6.92
C LEU A 246 12.30 -1.39 -6.49
N GLY A 247 11.52 -0.48 -7.08
CA GLY A 247 10.13 -0.22 -6.71
C GLY A 247 9.09 -1.14 -7.36
N HIS A 248 9.39 -1.76 -8.52
CA HIS A 248 8.35 -2.40 -9.35
C HIS A 248 7.55 -3.49 -8.61
N ASP A 249 8.20 -4.18 -7.67
CA ASP A 249 7.66 -5.37 -6.99
C ASP A 249 7.29 -5.17 -5.51
N LEU A 250 7.29 -3.93 -5.00
CA LEU A 250 6.97 -3.62 -3.60
C LEU A 250 5.59 -4.13 -3.15
N GLY A 251 4.63 -4.17 -4.08
CA GLY A 251 3.25 -4.57 -3.84
C GLY A 251 2.98 -6.07 -3.96
N HIS A 252 4.00 -6.91 -4.11
CA HIS A 252 3.75 -8.32 -4.28
C HIS A 252 3.28 -9.00 -3.00
N THR A 253 2.32 -9.91 -3.10
CA THR A 253 1.83 -10.71 -1.98
C THR A 253 2.85 -11.76 -1.52
N PRO A 254 2.71 -12.28 -0.29
CA PRO A 254 3.30 -13.57 0.06
C PRO A 254 2.84 -14.68 -0.90
N PHE A 255 3.64 -15.73 -1.03
CA PHE A 255 3.44 -16.86 -1.95
C PHE A 255 3.36 -16.47 -3.44
N GLY A 256 3.99 -15.36 -3.80
CA GLY A 256 4.11 -14.93 -5.19
C GLY A 256 2.75 -14.82 -5.91
N HIS A 257 2.70 -15.24 -7.18
CA HIS A 257 1.51 -15.07 -8.03
C HIS A 257 0.27 -15.78 -7.48
N GLN A 258 0.43 -16.82 -6.68
CA GLN A 258 -0.72 -17.51 -6.09
C GLN A 258 -1.43 -16.63 -5.06
N GLY A 259 -0.69 -15.92 -4.21
CA GLY A 259 -1.28 -14.96 -3.27
C GLY A 259 -2.07 -13.87 -3.98
N GLU A 260 -1.52 -13.35 -5.09
CA GLU A 260 -2.20 -12.36 -5.94
C GLU A 260 -3.51 -12.91 -6.51
N ARG A 261 -3.48 -14.10 -7.12
CA ARG A 261 -4.67 -14.75 -7.69
C ARG A 261 -5.73 -14.95 -6.62
N THR A 262 -5.33 -15.46 -5.45
CA THR A 262 -6.24 -15.75 -4.34
C THR A 262 -6.93 -14.48 -3.84
N LEU A 263 -6.17 -13.41 -3.56
CA LEU A 263 -6.77 -12.13 -3.13
C LEU A 263 -7.66 -11.53 -4.21
N ASN A 264 -7.28 -11.62 -5.48
CA ASN A 264 -8.10 -11.12 -6.59
C ASN A 264 -9.43 -11.90 -6.71
N SER A 265 -9.39 -13.23 -6.61
CA SER A 265 -10.59 -14.09 -6.64
C SER A 265 -11.53 -13.80 -5.46
N ILE A 266 -10.99 -13.54 -4.26
CA ILE A 266 -11.79 -13.11 -3.10
C ILE A 266 -12.51 -11.78 -3.41
N LEU A 267 -11.78 -10.80 -3.92
CA LEU A 267 -12.32 -9.47 -4.22
C LEU A 267 -13.30 -9.45 -5.39
N LYS A 268 -13.17 -10.38 -6.34
CA LYS A 268 -14.12 -10.58 -7.44
C LYS A 268 -15.36 -11.40 -7.05
N GLY A 269 -15.41 -11.90 -5.82
CA GLY A 269 -16.52 -12.74 -5.34
C GLY A 269 -16.51 -14.17 -5.89
N GLU A 270 -15.41 -14.61 -6.51
CA GLU A 270 -15.23 -16.00 -6.96
C GLU A 270 -15.11 -16.97 -5.76
N LYS A 271 -14.71 -16.44 -4.60
CA LYS A 271 -14.66 -17.16 -3.32
C LYS A 271 -15.74 -16.60 -2.37
N PRO A 272 -16.61 -17.45 -1.79
CA PRO A 272 -17.72 -17.02 -0.93
C PRO A 272 -17.22 -16.70 0.50
N ILE A 273 -16.31 -15.73 0.63
CA ILE A 273 -15.75 -15.31 1.91
C ILE A 273 -16.36 -13.98 2.37
N ILE A 274 -16.48 -13.03 1.45
CA ILE A 274 -17.09 -11.72 1.73
C ILE A 274 -18.61 -11.90 1.73
N LYS A 275 -19.28 -11.64 2.86
CA LYS A 275 -20.71 -11.91 3.06
C LYS A 275 -21.59 -11.21 2.04
N GLN A 276 -21.25 -9.99 1.66
CA GLN A 276 -21.94 -9.25 0.61
C GLN A 276 -22.01 -10.01 -0.72
N ASN A 277 -20.95 -10.71 -1.10
CA ASN A 277 -20.90 -11.48 -2.36
C ASN A 277 -21.74 -12.76 -2.29
N ILE A 278 -22.00 -13.28 -1.08
CA ILE A 278 -22.77 -14.51 -0.85
C ILE A 278 -24.28 -14.26 -0.94
N GLU A 279 -24.75 -13.08 -0.50
CA GLU A 279 -26.18 -12.75 -0.46
C GLU A 279 -26.77 -12.31 -1.82
N GLY A 280 -26.06 -12.50 -2.93
CA GLY A 280 -26.54 -12.17 -4.27
C GLY A 280 -26.35 -10.71 -4.71
N ASN A 281 -25.60 -9.91 -3.94
CA ASN A 281 -25.23 -8.53 -4.31
C ASN A 281 -24.01 -8.53 -5.25
N ALA A 282 -24.14 -9.14 -6.44
CA ALA A 282 -23.04 -9.34 -7.39
C ALA A 282 -22.43 -8.04 -7.98
N ASP A 283 -22.96 -6.87 -7.64
CA ASP A 283 -22.55 -5.58 -8.19
C ASP A 283 -21.56 -4.79 -7.30
N ILE A 284 -21.15 -5.31 -6.14
CA ILE A 284 -20.20 -4.59 -5.28
C ILE A 284 -18.77 -4.77 -5.80
N ASN A 285 -18.25 -3.73 -6.42
CA ASN A 285 -16.87 -3.70 -6.92
C ASN A 285 -15.89 -3.33 -5.80
N TYR A 286 -15.09 -4.31 -5.36
CA TYR A 286 -14.00 -4.08 -4.40
C TYR A 286 -12.68 -3.62 -5.04
N GLY A 287 -12.62 -3.49 -6.37
CA GLY A 287 -11.48 -2.97 -7.13
C GLY A 287 -10.42 -3.99 -7.53
N GLY A 288 -10.56 -5.26 -7.12
CA GLY A 288 -9.64 -6.35 -7.46
C GLY A 288 -8.24 -6.20 -6.86
N PHE A 289 -7.32 -7.08 -7.27
CA PHE A 289 -5.94 -7.07 -6.80
C PHE A 289 -4.95 -7.45 -7.91
N LYS A 290 -3.85 -6.69 -7.98
CA LYS A 290 -2.72 -6.94 -8.88
C LYS A 290 -1.46 -6.27 -8.30
N HIS A 291 -0.33 -6.98 -8.27
CA HIS A 291 0.91 -6.53 -7.61
C HIS A 291 1.39 -5.16 -8.09
N ASN A 292 1.47 -4.90 -9.40
CA ASN A 292 1.97 -3.61 -9.93
C ASN A 292 1.08 -2.42 -9.56
N TYR A 293 -0.24 -2.62 -9.41
CA TYR A 293 -1.15 -1.59 -8.87
C TYR A 293 -0.96 -1.43 -7.37
N HIS A 294 -0.78 -2.54 -6.65
CA HIS A 294 -0.50 -2.52 -5.23
C HIS A 294 0.86 -1.89 -4.91
N SER A 295 1.87 -2.00 -5.78
CA SER A 295 3.17 -1.31 -5.64
C SER A 295 2.99 0.21 -5.60
N LEU A 296 2.08 0.75 -6.42
CA LEU A 296 1.71 2.17 -6.36
C LEU A 296 1.02 2.52 -5.05
N ARG A 297 0.07 1.69 -4.60
CA ARG A 297 -0.62 1.89 -3.32
C ARG A 297 0.36 1.89 -2.15
N VAL A 298 1.33 0.98 -2.16
CA VAL A 298 2.40 0.92 -1.16
C VAL A 298 3.19 2.23 -1.15
N ALA A 299 3.71 2.62 -2.31
CA ALA A 299 4.59 3.78 -2.43
C ALA A 299 3.89 5.14 -2.28
N SER A 300 2.61 5.25 -2.61
CA SER A 300 1.86 6.52 -2.55
C SER A 300 0.99 6.67 -1.30
N HIS A 301 0.75 5.59 -0.55
CA HIS A 301 -0.20 5.64 0.56
C HIS A 301 0.13 4.77 1.78
N LEU A 302 0.61 3.54 1.61
CA LEU A 302 0.69 2.59 2.75
C LEU A 302 1.94 2.75 3.61
N GLU A 303 3.05 3.16 3.01
CA GLU A 303 4.27 3.52 3.76
C GLU A 303 4.01 4.79 4.59
N GLU A 304 4.59 4.82 5.79
CA GLU A 304 4.38 5.89 6.77
C GLU A 304 5.72 6.17 7.46
N GLU A 305 6.65 6.72 6.68
CA GLU A 305 8.02 7.06 7.13
C GLU A 305 8.25 8.57 7.26
N TYR A 306 7.27 9.39 6.86
CA TYR A 306 7.33 10.86 6.86
C TYR A 306 6.22 11.45 7.72
N ILE A 307 6.50 12.59 8.36
CA ILE A 307 5.58 13.23 9.31
C ILE A 307 4.43 13.92 8.58
N GLU A 308 4.73 14.49 7.42
CA GLU A 308 3.89 15.46 6.73
C GLU A 308 2.93 14.83 5.71
N PHE A 309 3.21 13.62 5.23
CA PHE A 309 2.43 12.97 4.17
C PHE A 309 2.46 11.44 4.28
N ASN A 310 1.49 10.80 3.61
CA ASN A 310 1.45 9.34 3.46
C ASN A 310 2.31 8.90 2.26
N GLY A 311 2.79 7.66 2.29
CA GLY A 311 3.65 7.09 1.26
C GLY A 311 5.08 7.60 1.30
N LEU A 312 5.77 7.46 0.18
CA LEU A 312 7.18 7.83 -0.02
C LEU A 312 7.33 9.09 -0.88
N ASP A 313 6.23 9.73 -1.31
CA ASP A 313 6.24 10.92 -2.17
C ASP A 313 7.15 10.74 -3.40
N LEU A 314 7.14 9.56 -4.04
CA LEU A 314 8.01 9.28 -5.20
C LEU A 314 7.64 10.15 -6.41
N SER A 315 8.58 10.34 -7.34
CA SER A 315 8.28 11.05 -8.57
C SER A 315 7.27 10.28 -9.42
N TYR A 316 6.48 11.02 -10.20
CA TYR A 316 5.48 10.46 -11.09
C TYR A 316 6.12 9.55 -12.14
N GLN A 317 7.33 9.88 -12.60
CA GLN A 317 8.14 9.04 -13.48
C GLN A 317 8.48 7.68 -12.85
N THR A 318 8.91 7.67 -11.58
CA THR A 318 9.21 6.43 -10.87
C THR A 318 7.96 5.57 -10.72
N LEU A 319 6.84 6.17 -10.28
CA LEU A 319 5.56 5.48 -10.14
C LEU A 319 5.03 4.96 -11.49
N ASP A 320 5.22 5.70 -12.57
CA ASP A 320 4.85 5.30 -13.92
C ASP A 320 5.58 4.04 -14.38
N GLY A 321 6.91 4.04 -14.24
CA GLY A 321 7.74 2.88 -14.54
C GLY A 321 7.38 1.68 -13.67
N MET A 322 7.17 1.89 -12.36
CA MET A 322 6.77 0.83 -11.44
C MET A 322 5.42 0.22 -11.83
N TRP A 323 4.47 1.02 -12.32
CA TRP A 323 3.18 0.50 -12.73
C TRP A 323 3.24 -0.27 -14.05
N LYS A 324 3.92 0.30 -15.05
CA LYS A 324 3.83 -0.13 -16.46
C LYS A 324 4.95 -1.08 -16.88
N HIS A 325 5.80 -1.51 -15.94
CA HIS A 325 6.80 -2.56 -16.18
C HIS A 325 6.15 -3.86 -16.70
N THR A 326 4.90 -4.12 -16.32
CA THR A 326 4.09 -5.23 -16.81
C THR A 326 2.79 -4.74 -17.45
N LYS A 327 2.01 -5.65 -18.03
CA LYS A 327 0.73 -5.33 -18.67
C LYS A 327 -0.23 -4.68 -17.66
N THR A 328 -0.68 -3.48 -17.98
CA THR A 328 -1.78 -2.85 -17.23
C THR A 328 -3.10 -3.48 -17.66
N LYS A 329 -4.03 -3.57 -16.72
CA LYS A 329 -5.37 -4.13 -16.93
C LYS A 329 -6.40 -3.09 -16.50
N VAL A 330 -6.33 -1.91 -17.10
CA VAL A 330 -7.19 -0.75 -16.77
C VAL A 330 -8.69 -1.03 -16.93
N ASN A 331 -9.05 -2.01 -17.76
CA ASN A 331 -10.44 -2.47 -17.91
C ASN A 331 -10.89 -3.44 -16.81
N GLU A 332 -9.94 -4.07 -16.08
CA GLU A 332 -10.24 -5.00 -14.98
C GLU A 332 -10.11 -4.34 -13.61
N TYR A 333 -9.28 -3.30 -13.47
CA TYR A 333 -8.96 -2.67 -12.18
C TYR A 333 -9.14 -1.15 -12.25
N SER A 334 -9.88 -0.58 -11.29
CA SER A 334 -9.95 0.87 -11.11
C SER A 334 -8.71 1.38 -10.40
N LEU A 335 -7.98 2.31 -11.03
CA LEU A 335 -6.82 2.99 -10.42
C LEU A 335 -7.18 3.73 -9.13
N GLU A 336 -8.43 4.17 -8.98
CA GLU A 336 -8.89 4.91 -7.79
C GLU A 336 -8.85 4.05 -6.52
N ALA A 337 -8.92 2.72 -6.65
CA ALA A 337 -8.77 1.80 -5.53
C ALA A 337 -7.31 1.73 -5.02
N PHE A 338 -6.34 2.14 -5.83
CA PHE A 338 -4.91 2.02 -5.54
C PHE A 338 -4.23 3.38 -5.33
N ILE A 339 -4.69 4.42 -6.00
CA ILE A 339 -4.10 5.76 -6.00
C ILE A 339 -5.17 6.76 -5.64
N PHE A 340 -4.99 7.50 -4.55
CA PHE A 340 -5.93 8.54 -4.12
C PHE A 340 -5.73 9.88 -4.83
N SER A 341 -4.50 10.22 -5.21
CA SER A 341 -4.15 11.45 -5.94
C SER A 341 -4.74 11.48 -7.35
N SER A 342 -5.64 12.44 -7.59
CA SER A 342 -6.25 12.66 -8.91
C SER A 342 -5.25 13.14 -9.95
N GLU A 343 -4.28 13.97 -9.56
CA GLU A 343 -3.24 14.48 -10.46
C GLU A 343 -2.26 13.39 -10.90
N LEU A 344 -1.84 12.52 -9.97
CA LEU A 344 -1.04 11.34 -10.32
C LEU A 344 -1.81 10.43 -11.28
N ARG A 345 -3.10 10.17 -11.03
CA ARG A 345 -3.93 9.38 -11.96
C ARG A 345 -3.97 10.00 -13.36
N LYS A 346 -4.16 11.32 -13.48
CA LYS A 346 -4.14 12.04 -14.77
C LYS A 346 -2.80 11.90 -15.49
N TYR A 347 -1.68 11.98 -14.77
CA TYR A 347 -0.36 11.78 -15.34
C TYR A 347 -0.19 10.35 -15.88
N LEU A 348 -0.50 9.34 -15.05
CA LEU A 348 -0.34 7.93 -15.37
C LEU A 348 -1.23 7.50 -16.54
N LEU A 349 -2.45 8.03 -16.65
CA LEU A 349 -3.44 7.65 -17.67
C LEU A 349 -3.17 8.21 -19.08
N ARG A 350 -2.08 8.98 -19.29
CA ARG A 350 -1.71 9.51 -20.61
C ARG A 350 -1.41 8.42 -21.64
N ASN A 351 -0.87 7.28 -21.21
CA ASN A 351 -0.72 6.06 -22.00
C ASN A 351 -0.75 4.89 -21.04
N ASN A 352 -1.63 3.90 -21.24
CA ASN A 352 -1.77 2.81 -20.29
C ASN A 352 -0.91 1.60 -20.63
N GLU A 353 -0.34 1.48 -21.82
CA GLU A 353 0.26 0.23 -22.29
C GLU A 353 1.75 0.11 -21.96
N ILE A 354 2.45 1.23 -21.97
CA ILE A 354 3.91 1.30 -21.82
C ILE A 354 4.34 2.43 -20.88
N PRO A 355 5.49 2.29 -20.21
CA PRO A 355 6.11 3.38 -19.47
C PRO A 355 6.36 4.61 -20.34
N LEU A 356 6.13 5.79 -19.76
CA LEU A 356 6.23 7.11 -20.39
C LEU A 356 7.68 7.61 -20.51
N SER A 357 8.63 6.95 -19.85
CA SER A 357 10.07 7.23 -19.92
C SER A 357 10.84 6.07 -20.55
N LEU A 358 11.98 6.36 -21.19
CA LEU A 358 12.87 5.31 -21.69
C LEU A 358 13.41 4.45 -20.54
N GLU A 359 13.70 5.05 -19.39
CA GLU A 359 14.14 4.38 -18.17
C GLU A 359 13.10 3.35 -17.69
N GLY A 360 11.81 3.70 -17.73
CA GLY A 360 10.74 2.76 -17.40
C GLY A 360 10.64 1.62 -18.41
N GLN A 361 10.80 1.90 -19.71
CA GLN A 361 10.84 0.86 -20.75
C GLN A 361 12.07 -0.05 -20.61
N VAL A 362 13.21 0.49 -20.19
CA VAL A 362 14.41 -0.28 -19.83
C VAL A 362 14.11 -1.26 -18.70
N VAL A 363 13.47 -0.81 -17.61
CA VAL A 363 13.15 -1.71 -16.49
C VAL A 363 12.20 -2.82 -16.92
N ARG A 364 11.20 -2.50 -17.76
CA ARG A 364 10.30 -3.52 -18.33
C ARG A 364 11.06 -4.63 -19.06
N ILE A 365 12.02 -4.27 -19.92
CA ILE A 365 12.83 -5.25 -20.65
C ILE A 365 13.81 -5.97 -19.73
N ALA A 366 14.40 -5.27 -18.76
CA ALA A 366 15.29 -5.86 -17.77
C ALA A 366 14.60 -6.91 -16.90
N ASP A 367 13.34 -6.66 -16.50
CA ASP A 367 12.51 -7.63 -15.78
C ASP A 367 12.25 -8.89 -16.61
N GLU A 368 11.91 -8.73 -17.89
CA GLU A 368 11.80 -9.87 -18.83
C GLU A 368 13.11 -10.67 -18.91
N ILE A 369 14.27 -10.01 -19.06
CA ILE A 369 15.58 -10.69 -19.16
C ILE A 369 15.92 -11.42 -17.85
N ALA A 370 15.77 -10.76 -16.69
CA ALA A 370 16.07 -11.32 -15.39
C ALA A 370 15.23 -12.57 -15.12
N GLN A 371 13.91 -12.48 -15.37
CA GLN A 371 13.00 -13.60 -15.20
C GLN A 371 13.42 -14.79 -16.09
N ARG A 372 13.76 -14.56 -17.37
CA ARG A 372 14.22 -15.64 -18.26
C ARG A 372 15.51 -16.29 -17.79
N SER A 373 16.48 -15.52 -17.27
CA SER A 373 17.74 -16.08 -16.76
C SER A 373 17.51 -16.90 -15.49
N HIS A 374 16.72 -16.39 -14.56
CA HIS A 374 16.47 -17.08 -13.30
C HIS A 374 15.74 -18.40 -13.53
N ASP A 375 14.67 -18.36 -14.31
CA ASP A 375 13.90 -19.54 -14.71
C ASP A 375 14.77 -20.63 -15.37
N LEU A 376 15.77 -20.22 -16.17
CA LEU A 376 16.70 -21.12 -16.83
C LEU A 376 17.66 -21.78 -15.84
N GLU A 377 18.23 -21.01 -14.93
CA GLU A 377 19.10 -21.51 -13.87
C GLU A 377 18.37 -22.47 -12.92
N ASP A 378 17.12 -22.16 -12.60
CA ASP A 378 16.28 -23.02 -11.78
C ASP A 378 15.95 -24.33 -12.52
N ALA A 379 15.72 -24.28 -13.84
CA ALA A 379 15.50 -25.46 -14.66
C ALA A 379 16.75 -26.38 -14.72
N PHE A 380 17.95 -25.80 -14.78
CA PHE A 380 19.20 -26.53 -14.71
C PHE A 380 19.43 -27.15 -13.32
N SER A 381 19.27 -26.34 -12.27
CA SER A 381 19.44 -26.77 -10.88
C SER A 381 18.47 -27.89 -10.49
N ALA A 382 17.24 -27.83 -10.98
CA ALA A 382 16.23 -28.87 -10.80
C ALA A 382 16.44 -30.11 -11.69
N LYS A 383 17.50 -30.13 -12.52
CA LYS A 383 17.81 -31.18 -13.52
C LYS A 383 16.65 -31.45 -14.49
N ARG A 384 15.81 -30.44 -14.73
CA ARG A 384 14.65 -30.51 -15.65
C ARG A 384 15.01 -30.14 -17.09
N LEU A 385 16.13 -29.43 -17.26
CA LEU A 385 16.74 -29.10 -18.53
C LEU A 385 18.24 -29.47 -18.47
N SER A 386 18.77 -30.13 -19.50
CA SER A 386 20.21 -30.35 -19.64
C SER A 386 20.82 -29.39 -20.67
N ILE A 387 22.14 -29.19 -20.60
CA ILE A 387 22.88 -28.35 -21.55
C ILE A 387 22.73 -28.89 -22.99
N SER A 388 22.83 -30.21 -23.17
CA SER A 388 22.59 -30.85 -24.48
C SER A 388 21.19 -30.57 -25.02
N GLN A 389 20.15 -30.62 -24.18
CA GLN A 389 18.80 -30.27 -24.60
C GLN A 389 18.69 -28.80 -25.02
N LEU A 390 19.34 -27.88 -24.29
CA LEU A 390 19.39 -26.47 -24.68
C LEU A 390 20.06 -26.30 -26.05
N TYR A 391 21.17 -27.00 -26.31
CA TYR A 391 21.83 -26.99 -27.63
C TYR A 391 20.93 -27.47 -28.76
N ASP A 392 20.19 -28.55 -28.55
CA ASP A 392 19.25 -29.08 -29.55
C ASP A 392 18.17 -28.04 -29.86
N TYR A 393 17.63 -27.39 -28.83
CA TYR A 393 16.64 -26.33 -28.97
C TYR A 393 17.17 -25.11 -29.74
N LEU A 394 18.39 -24.65 -29.44
CA LEU A 394 19.02 -23.55 -30.16
C LEU A 394 19.28 -23.90 -31.63
N SER A 395 19.62 -25.16 -31.91
CA SER A 395 19.83 -25.68 -33.27
C SER A 395 18.54 -25.65 -34.10
N LEU A 396 17.41 -26.09 -33.52
CA LEU A 396 16.11 -26.11 -34.20
C LEU A 396 15.62 -24.71 -34.61
N ARG A 397 15.86 -23.70 -33.78
CA ARG A 397 15.44 -22.31 -34.06
C ARG A 397 16.43 -21.53 -34.90
N LYS A 398 17.57 -22.13 -35.27
CA LYS A 398 18.65 -21.49 -36.03
C LYS A 398 19.26 -20.29 -35.28
N MET A 399 19.41 -20.39 -33.96
CA MET A 399 20.05 -19.37 -33.14
C MET A 399 21.57 -19.59 -33.11
N SER A 400 22.19 -19.53 -34.31
CA SER A 400 23.59 -19.93 -34.52
C SER A 400 24.60 -19.10 -33.73
N ASN A 401 24.33 -17.80 -33.56
CA ASN A 401 25.22 -16.91 -32.80
C ASN A 401 25.28 -17.32 -31.31
N LEU A 402 24.14 -17.37 -30.63
CA LEU A 402 24.09 -17.79 -29.23
C LEU A 402 24.62 -19.22 -29.06
N LYS A 403 24.27 -20.14 -29.98
CA LYS A 403 24.80 -21.50 -29.96
C LYS A 403 26.33 -21.52 -30.00
N SER A 404 26.94 -20.79 -30.94
CA SER A 404 28.39 -20.71 -31.08
C SER A 404 29.06 -20.08 -29.84
N GLN A 405 28.44 -19.07 -29.23
CA GLN A 405 28.94 -18.49 -27.99
C GLN A 405 28.96 -19.52 -26.84
N ILE A 406 27.92 -20.36 -26.73
CA ILE A 406 27.87 -21.42 -25.72
C ILE A 406 28.89 -22.53 -26.03
N GLU A 407 29.05 -22.95 -27.29
CA GLU A 407 30.09 -23.90 -27.74
C GLU A 407 31.52 -23.40 -27.42
N ASN A 408 31.77 -22.09 -27.54
CA ASN A 408 33.06 -21.49 -27.20
C ASN A 408 33.35 -21.58 -25.69
N ILE A 409 32.33 -21.50 -24.83
CA ILE A 409 32.49 -21.70 -23.38
C ILE A 409 32.87 -23.15 -23.10
N GLU A 410 32.17 -24.10 -23.71
CA GLU A 410 32.46 -25.54 -23.56
C GLU A 410 33.89 -25.86 -23.99
N THR A 411 34.30 -25.34 -25.15
CA THR A 411 35.66 -25.49 -25.68
C THR A 411 36.70 -24.87 -24.73
N SER A 412 36.42 -23.69 -24.18
CA SER A 412 37.33 -23.03 -23.23
C SER A 412 37.49 -23.81 -21.93
N LEU A 413 36.42 -24.42 -21.42
CA LEU A 413 36.48 -25.29 -20.25
C LEU A 413 37.31 -26.54 -20.52
N LYS A 414 37.10 -27.19 -21.68
CA LYS A 414 37.90 -28.36 -22.10
C LYS A 414 39.38 -28.02 -22.24
N ASN A 415 39.71 -26.89 -22.87
CA ASN A 415 41.10 -26.43 -23.00
C ASN A 415 41.78 -26.15 -21.63
N LEU A 416 41.02 -25.77 -20.61
CA LEU A 416 41.54 -25.58 -19.26
C LEU A 416 41.69 -26.90 -18.50
N GLU A 417 40.78 -27.84 -18.74
CA GLU A 417 40.86 -29.22 -18.24
C GLU A 417 42.08 -29.95 -18.80
N ASP A 418 42.36 -29.80 -20.10
CA ASP A 418 43.58 -30.32 -20.76
C ASP A 418 44.86 -29.70 -20.17
N ARG A 419 44.75 -28.47 -19.66
CA ARG A 419 45.82 -27.78 -18.89
C ARG A 419 45.79 -28.11 -17.39
N HIS A 420 45.12 -29.19 -17.01
CA HIS A 420 45.08 -29.74 -15.66
C HIS A 420 44.47 -28.78 -14.61
N ARG A 421 43.58 -27.86 -15.03
CA ARG A 421 42.79 -27.08 -14.08
C ARG A 421 41.75 -27.98 -13.42
N ILE A 422 41.78 -28.04 -12.10
CA ILE A 422 40.74 -28.68 -11.30
C ILE A 422 39.58 -27.69 -11.12
N PHE A 423 38.36 -28.13 -11.41
CA PHE A 423 37.13 -27.39 -11.16
C PHE A 423 36.45 -27.96 -9.92
N VAL A 424 35.85 -27.11 -9.09
CA VAL A 424 35.10 -27.54 -7.90
C VAL A 424 33.83 -28.27 -8.34
N ASP A 425 33.00 -27.59 -9.14
CA ASP A 425 31.88 -28.17 -9.86
C ASP A 425 31.90 -27.62 -11.31
N LYS A 426 32.10 -28.52 -12.27
CA LYS A 426 32.19 -28.16 -13.69
C LYS A 426 30.82 -27.86 -14.28
N ASP A 427 29.78 -28.58 -13.85
CA ASP A 427 28.43 -28.43 -14.36
C ASP A 427 27.82 -27.13 -13.86
N GLU A 428 28.01 -26.80 -12.58
CA GLU A 428 27.57 -25.53 -11.99
C GLU A 428 28.26 -24.35 -12.69
N LEU A 429 29.58 -24.40 -12.87
CA LEU A 429 30.32 -23.36 -13.58
C LEU A 429 29.82 -23.19 -15.02
N MET A 430 29.56 -24.29 -15.72
CA MET A 430 29.03 -24.25 -17.09
C MET A 430 27.65 -23.58 -17.10
N GLN A 431 26.74 -23.98 -16.21
CA GLN A 431 25.41 -23.38 -16.08
C GLN A 431 25.48 -21.88 -15.83
N SER A 432 26.27 -21.43 -14.85
CA SER A 432 26.42 -19.99 -14.55
C SER A 432 26.98 -19.21 -15.74
N ARG A 433 27.93 -19.78 -16.50
CA ARG A 433 28.50 -19.13 -17.69
C ARG A 433 27.50 -19.04 -18.84
N ILE A 434 26.69 -20.08 -19.05
CA ILE A 434 25.61 -20.06 -20.04
C ILE A 434 24.59 -18.96 -19.70
N SER A 435 24.16 -18.87 -18.45
CA SER A 435 23.19 -17.86 -18.03
C SER A 435 23.72 -16.44 -18.20
N ALA A 436 24.97 -16.20 -17.79
CA ALA A 436 25.64 -14.91 -18.03
C ALA A 436 25.74 -14.59 -19.53
N GLN A 437 26.03 -15.58 -20.38
CA GLN A 437 26.10 -15.39 -21.83
C GLN A 437 24.74 -15.07 -22.46
N ILE A 438 23.65 -15.67 -21.94
CA ILE A 438 22.29 -15.39 -22.40
C ILE A 438 21.87 -13.97 -22.00
N ILE A 439 22.13 -13.55 -20.75
CA ILE A 439 21.90 -12.17 -20.32
C ILE A 439 22.66 -11.21 -21.23
N GLN A 440 23.96 -11.45 -21.44
CA GLN A 440 24.79 -10.61 -22.30
C GLN A 440 24.26 -10.53 -23.73
N TYR A 441 23.81 -11.66 -24.29
CA TYR A 441 23.20 -11.70 -25.62
C TYR A 441 21.97 -10.79 -25.70
N PHE A 442 21.07 -10.89 -24.73
CA PHE A 442 19.86 -10.06 -24.69
C PHE A 442 20.16 -8.58 -24.48
N ILE A 443 21.11 -8.24 -23.60
CA ILE A 443 21.53 -6.84 -23.39
C ILE A 443 22.03 -6.24 -24.71
N LEU A 444 22.94 -6.93 -25.40
CA LEU A 444 23.49 -6.43 -26.68
C LEU A 444 22.41 -6.32 -27.77
N ASP A 445 21.49 -7.27 -27.82
CA ASP A 445 20.36 -7.25 -28.75
C ASP A 445 19.45 -6.04 -28.52
N VAL A 446 19.06 -5.82 -27.26
CA VAL A 446 18.19 -4.71 -26.85
C VAL A 446 18.88 -3.37 -27.10
N VAL A 447 20.14 -3.18 -26.71
CA VAL A 447 20.88 -1.93 -26.97
C VAL A 447 20.92 -1.62 -28.46
N LYS A 448 21.29 -2.61 -29.28
CA LYS A 448 21.36 -2.44 -30.73
C LYS A 448 20.00 -2.07 -31.33
N GLN A 449 18.95 -2.80 -30.98
CA GLN A 449 17.61 -2.55 -31.53
C GLN A 449 17.02 -1.23 -31.03
N SER A 450 17.27 -0.89 -29.76
CA SER A 450 16.78 0.35 -29.15
C SER A 450 17.43 1.58 -29.78
N ASN A 451 18.74 1.56 -30.05
CA ASN A 451 19.41 2.63 -30.79
C ASN A 451 18.78 2.85 -32.17
N ILE A 452 18.49 1.78 -32.92
CA ILE A 452 17.81 1.88 -34.23
C ILE A 452 16.42 2.53 -34.09
N ASN A 453 15.67 2.17 -33.04
CA ASN A 453 14.35 2.71 -32.80
C ASN A 453 14.40 4.19 -32.40
N ILE A 454 15.36 4.56 -31.53
CA ILE A 454 15.60 5.93 -31.07
C ILE A 454 16.03 6.82 -32.24
N ASP A 455 16.98 6.38 -33.06
CA ASP A 455 17.45 7.14 -34.23
C ASP A 455 16.32 7.42 -35.22
N ARG A 456 15.47 6.42 -35.46
CA ARG A 456 14.27 6.60 -36.29
C ARG A 456 13.32 7.61 -35.67
N TYR A 457 13.03 7.47 -34.39
CA TYR A 457 12.16 8.39 -33.66
C TYR A 457 12.65 9.85 -33.74
N LEU A 458 13.96 10.07 -33.55
CA LEU A 458 14.57 11.39 -33.68
C LEU A 458 14.49 11.94 -35.11
N THR A 459 14.74 11.09 -36.12
CA THR A 459 14.62 11.47 -37.54
C THR A 459 13.19 11.91 -37.90
N ASP A 460 12.18 11.30 -37.28
CA ASP A 460 10.77 11.62 -37.47
C ASP A 460 10.30 12.85 -36.65
N GLY A 461 11.23 13.63 -36.07
CA GLY A 461 10.93 14.83 -35.28
C GLY A 461 10.60 14.53 -33.81
N GLY A 462 10.95 13.34 -33.32
CA GLY A 462 10.63 12.87 -31.98
C GLY A 462 11.18 13.73 -30.84
N GLU A 463 12.29 14.44 -31.03
CA GLU A 463 12.78 15.37 -30.01
C GLU A 463 11.81 16.53 -29.75
N ALA A 464 11.22 17.09 -30.82
CA ALA A 464 10.23 18.15 -30.69
C ALA A 464 8.92 17.61 -30.09
N GLU A 465 8.53 16.39 -30.44
CA GLU A 465 7.39 15.68 -29.85
C GLU A 465 7.60 15.46 -28.35
N PHE A 466 8.78 14.98 -27.94
CA PHE A 466 9.17 14.79 -26.54
C PHE A 466 9.09 16.08 -25.72
N ARG A 467 9.59 17.21 -26.24
CA ARG A 467 9.47 18.51 -25.55
C ARG A 467 8.02 18.98 -25.47
N LYS A 468 7.24 18.81 -26.54
CA LYS A 468 5.84 19.25 -26.62
C LYS A 468 4.91 18.43 -25.72
N SER A 469 5.20 17.15 -25.50
CA SER A 469 4.42 16.25 -24.65
C SER A 469 4.66 16.45 -23.14
N GLY A 470 5.61 17.33 -22.78
CA GLY A 470 6.06 17.49 -21.40
C GLY A 470 7.05 16.39 -20.99
N TYR A 471 7.98 16.06 -21.88
CA TYR A 471 9.06 15.10 -21.67
C TYR A 471 8.56 13.67 -21.46
N ILE A 472 7.60 13.24 -22.30
CA ILE A 472 7.00 11.91 -22.28
C ILE A 472 7.12 11.24 -23.64
N ILE A 473 7.31 9.92 -23.64
CA ILE A 473 7.39 9.06 -24.82
C ILE A 473 6.27 8.02 -24.74
N ASP A 474 5.35 8.08 -25.70
CA ASP A 474 4.20 7.18 -25.82
C ASP A 474 4.42 6.04 -26.84
N LYS A 475 5.65 5.91 -27.36
CA LYS A 475 6.07 4.86 -28.30
C LYS A 475 7.06 3.90 -27.63
N SER A 476 6.97 2.62 -27.99
CA SER A 476 7.93 1.61 -27.52
C SER A 476 9.24 1.76 -28.29
N LEU A 477 10.24 2.35 -27.66
CA LEU A 477 11.56 2.55 -28.26
C LEU A 477 12.58 1.55 -27.74
N ILE A 478 12.47 1.14 -26.47
CA ILE A 478 13.32 0.09 -25.88
C ILE A 478 12.66 -1.27 -26.09
N ASP A 479 13.24 -2.10 -26.94
CA ASP A 479 12.69 -3.42 -27.26
C ASP A 479 13.77 -4.38 -27.79
N PHE A 480 13.45 -5.67 -27.79
CA PHE A 480 14.24 -6.70 -28.45
C PHE A 480 14.18 -6.58 -29.97
N SER A 481 15.21 -7.08 -30.65
CA SER A 481 15.10 -7.33 -32.08
C SER A 481 14.06 -8.42 -32.37
N SER A 482 13.63 -8.51 -33.63
CA SER A 482 12.71 -9.59 -34.04
C SER A 482 13.25 -11.00 -33.75
N SER A 483 14.58 -11.18 -33.81
CA SER A 483 15.26 -12.42 -33.41
C SER A 483 15.31 -12.60 -31.90
N GLY A 484 15.67 -11.53 -31.15
CA GLY A 484 15.75 -11.55 -29.70
C GLY A 484 14.40 -11.87 -29.06
N LYS A 485 13.31 -11.24 -29.52
CA LYS A 485 11.96 -11.53 -29.00
C LYS A 485 11.53 -12.97 -29.28
N LYS A 486 11.85 -13.50 -30.45
CA LYS A 486 11.58 -14.92 -30.78
C LYS A 486 12.34 -15.87 -29.85
N LEU A 487 13.59 -15.57 -29.53
CA LEU A 487 14.39 -16.35 -28.56
C LEU A 487 13.81 -16.24 -27.15
N CYS A 488 13.51 -15.03 -26.68
CA CYS A 488 12.93 -14.78 -25.36
C CYS A 488 11.64 -15.58 -25.14
N ASN A 489 10.66 -15.44 -26.05
CA ASN A 489 9.40 -16.19 -26.02
C ASN A 489 9.60 -17.71 -26.14
N TYR A 490 10.67 -18.14 -26.81
CA TYR A 490 10.97 -19.55 -26.96
C TYR A 490 11.55 -20.18 -25.69
N LEU A 491 12.47 -19.48 -25.02
CA LEU A 491 13.01 -19.89 -23.72
C LEU A 491 11.88 -19.97 -22.68
N GLU A 492 11.00 -18.97 -22.63
CA GLU A 492 9.81 -18.98 -21.79
C GLU A 492 8.98 -20.25 -22.00
N ARG A 493 8.67 -20.61 -23.26
CA ARG A 493 7.87 -21.81 -23.56
C ARG A 493 8.55 -23.11 -23.13
N ILE A 494 9.88 -23.19 -23.17
CA ILE A 494 10.62 -24.37 -22.71
C ILE A 494 10.51 -24.48 -21.19
N ILE A 495 10.79 -23.38 -20.50
CA ILE A 495 10.75 -23.29 -19.03
C ILE A 495 9.35 -23.63 -18.52
N THR A 496 8.31 -22.96 -19.02
CA THR A 496 6.93 -23.15 -18.55
C THR A 496 6.50 -24.61 -18.60
N LYS A 497 6.88 -25.34 -19.66
CA LYS A 497 6.55 -26.76 -19.81
C LYS A 497 7.30 -27.69 -18.85
N LYS A 498 8.48 -27.28 -18.37
CA LYS A 498 9.41 -28.14 -17.62
C LYS A 498 9.44 -27.86 -16.12
N VAL A 499 9.18 -26.60 -15.75
CA VAL A 499 9.32 -26.08 -14.38
C VAL A 499 7.96 -25.80 -13.75
N ILE A 500 7.13 -24.98 -14.41
CA ILE A 500 5.88 -24.44 -13.81
C ILE A 500 4.83 -25.54 -13.59
N ASN A 501 4.73 -26.52 -14.49
CA ASN A 501 3.75 -27.61 -14.40
C ASN A 501 4.20 -28.77 -13.49
N SER A 502 5.04 -28.50 -12.48
CA SER A 502 5.54 -29.53 -11.58
C SER A 502 4.60 -29.75 -10.39
N SER A 503 4.57 -30.98 -9.88
CA SER A 503 3.78 -31.35 -8.68
C SER A 503 4.13 -30.51 -7.46
N GLU A 504 5.40 -30.11 -7.35
CA GLU A 504 5.93 -29.32 -6.25
C GLU A 504 5.41 -27.89 -6.26
N VAL A 505 5.40 -27.24 -7.44
CA VAL A 505 4.80 -25.91 -7.62
C VAL A 505 3.30 -25.96 -7.33
N SER A 506 2.61 -27.02 -7.78
CA SER A 506 1.18 -27.19 -7.48
C SER A 506 0.88 -27.34 -5.98
N LEU A 507 1.74 -28.05 -5.23
CA LEU A 507 1.60 -28.18 -3.78
C LEU A 507 1.82 -26.83 -3.07
N PHE A 508 2.86 -26.10 -3.45
CA PHE A 508 3.15 -24.77 -2.91
C PHE A 508 2.01 -23.80 -3.18
N ASP A 509 1.51 -23.76 -4.42
CA ASP A 509 0.38 -22.93 -4.81
C ASP A 509 -0.88 -23.31 -4.01
N SER A 510 -1.18 -24.60 -3.88
CA SER A 510 -2.34 -25.06 -3.09
C SER A 510 -2.24 -24.66 -1.61
N ASN A 511 -1.04 -24.73 -1.01
CA ASN A 511 -0.82 -24.33 0.37
C ASN A 511 -0.93 -22.81 0.53
N GLY A 512 -0.33 -22.04 -0.37
CA GLY A 512 -0.41 -20.58 -0.37
C GLY A 512 -1.85 -20.08 -0.51
N GLU A 513 -2.66 -20.69 -1.37
CA GLU A 513 -4.09 -20.40 -1.50
C GLU A 513 -4.83 -20.61 -0.17
N SER A 514 -4.67 -21.79 0.43
CA SER A 514 -5.35 -22.15 1.68
C SER A 514 -4.99 -21.22 2.84
N ILE A 515 -3.71 -20.85 2.96
CA ILE A 515 -3.23 -19.91 3.98
C ILE A 515 -3.87 -18.54 3.80
N ILE A 516 -3.83 -17.98 2.59
CA ILE A 516 -4.34 -16.63 2.30
C ILE A 516 -5.85 -16.56 2.51
N GLU A 517 -6.59 -17.56 2.05
CA GLU A 517 -8.04 -17.63 2.27
C GLU A 517 -8.39 -17.68 3.75
N SER A 518 -7.68 -18.53 4.51
CA SER A 518 -7.93 -18.69 5.94
C SER A 518 -7.61 -17.43 6.73
N LEU A 519 -6.50 -16.76 6.41
CA LEU A 519 -6.13 -15.48 7.01
C LEU A 519 -7.19 -14.41 6.70
N PHE A 520 -7.56 -14.26 5.43
CA PHE A 520 -8.58 -13.29 5.03
C PHE A 520 -9.91 -13.55 5.74
N HIS A 521 -10.38 -14.80 5.72
CA HIS A 521 -11.62 -15.21 6.37
C HIS A 521 -11.61 -14.89 7.87
N SER A 522 -10.50 -15.20 8.55
CA SER A 522 -10.36 -14.96 9.98
C SER A 522 -10.37 -13.47 10.33
N TYR A 523 -9.60 -12.65 9.61
CA TYR A 523 -9.56 -11.20 9.83
C TYR A 523 -10.88 -10.52 9.47
N TYR A 524 -11.57 -10.99 8.44
CA TYR A 524 -12.87 -10.46 8.02
C TYR A 524 -13.99 -10.81 9.02
N ASN A 525 -13.95 -11.99 9.64
CA ASN A 525 -14.95 -12.39 10.63
C ASN A 525 -14.64 -11.85 12.04
N ASN A 526 -13.37 -11.61 12.36
CA ASN A 526 -12.95 -11.03 13.62
C ASN A 526 -11.83 -10.00 13.41
N PRO A 527 -12.14 -8.69 13.37
CA PRO A 527 -11.15 -7.63 13.15
C PRO A 527 -10.03 -7.66 14.17
N ARG A 528 -10.34 -8.04 15.42
CA ARG A 528 -9.41 -7.90 16.55
C ARG A 528 -8.18 -8.81 16.43
N LEU A 529 -8.21 -9.75 15.47
CA LEU A 529 -7.05 -10.55 15.09
C LEU A 529 -6.04 -9.76 14.26
N LEU A 530 -6.43 -8.63 13.65
CA LEU A 530 -5.53 -7.76 12.92
C LEU A 530 -4.54 -7.07 13.85
N HIS A 531 -3.35 -6.79 13.32
CA HIS A 531 -2.36 -6.00 14.02
C HIS A 531 -2.89 -4.61 14.38
N LYS A 532 -2.55 -4.12 15.59
CA LYS A 532 -2.92 -2.81 16.14
C LYS A 532 -2.79 -1.63 15.16
N GLY A 533 -1.68 -1.58 14.41
CA GLY A 533 -1.46 -0.55 13.40
C GLY A 533 -2.45 -0.61 12.23
N THR A 534 -2.91 -1.80 11.84
CA THR A 534 -3.93 -2.00 10.80
C THR A 534 -5.30 -1.57 11.30
N LEU A 535 -5.67 -1.89 12.55
CA LEU A 535 -6.92 -1.42 13.16
C LEU A 535 -6.99 0.10 13.21
N ARG A 536 -5.90 0.76 13.61
CA ARG A 536 -5.79 2.22 13.59
C ARG A 536 -5.89 2.83 12.20
N ARG A 537 -5.36 2.13 11.18
CA ARG A 537 -5.48 2.54 9.78
C ARG A 537 -6.92 2.46 9.30
N ILE A 538 -7.62 1.36 9.59
CA ILE A 538 -9.05 1.22 9.30
C ILE A 538 -9.85 2.35 9.96
N MET A 539 -9.57 2.62 11.24
CA MET A 539 -10.19 3.71 11.99
C MET A 539 -9.95 5.07 11.32
N ARG A 540 -8.69 5.37 10.95
CA ARG A 540 -8.30 6.60 10.24
C ARG A 540 -9.04 6.72 8.90
N ASP A 541 -9.10 5.64 8.14
CA ASP A 541 -9.71 5.64 6.81
C ASP A 541 -11.25 5.79 6.93
N PHE A 542 -11.91 5.17 7.91
CA PHE A 542 -13.33 5.40 8.21
C PHE A 542 -13.62 6.87 8.53
N ARG A 543 -12.73 7.52 9.28
CA ARG A 543 -12.86 8.94 9.62
C ARG A 543 -12.77 9.88 8.40
N SER A 544 -12.17 9.42 7.30
CA SER A 544 -12.12 10.20 6.06
C SER A 544 -13.48 10.28 5.35
N ILE A 545 -14.41 9.36 5.66
CA ILE A 545 -15.73 9.27 5.02
C ILE A 545 -16.89 9.51 6.00
N SER A 546 -16.70 9.32 7.30
CA SER A 546 -17.75 9.43 8.31
C SER A 546 -17.22 9.86 9.69
N SER A 547 -18.03 10.59 10.45
CA SER A 547 -17.79 10.88 11.87
C SER A 547 -18.28 9.77 12.81
N ASN A 548 -19.06 8.82 12.29
CA ASN A 548 -19.54 7.65 13.03
C ASN A 548 -18.46 6.57 13.03
N VAL A 549 -17.53 6.60 13.97
CA VAL A 549 -16.42 5.63 14.00
C VAL A 549 -16.17 5.11 15.41
N ILE A 550 -15.88 3.82 15.53
CA ILE A 550 -15.61 3.12 16.80
C ILE A 550 -14.19 2.57 16.75
N ASP A 551 -13.43 2.80 17.83
CA ASP A 551 -12.07 2.28 17.94
C ASP A 551 -12.06 0.77 18.16
N PHE A 552 -11.66 0.01 17.15
CA PHE A 552 -11.62 -1.46 17.22
C PHE A 552 -10.50 -2.01 18.13
N GLU A 553 -9.64 -1.17 18.67
CA GLU A 553 -8.60 -1.56 19.63
C GLU A 553 -9.13 -1.56 21.06
N ASP A 554 -9.59 -0.38 21.52
CA ASP A 554 -9.85 -0.09 22.93
C ASP A 554 -11.36 -0.03 23.28
N ALA A 555 -12.27 -0.07 22.30
CA ALA A 555 -13.71 -0.06 22.55
C ALA A 555 -14.24 -1.35 23.19
N ASP A 556 -15.45 -1.25 23.74
CA ASP A 556 -16.18 -2.40 24.28
C ASP A 556 -16.38 -3.50 23.22
N PRO A 557 -16.10 -4.78 23.54
CA PRO A 557 -16.20 -5.89 22.60
C PRO A 557 -17.58 -6.07 21.96
N GLU A 558 -18.67 -5.85 22.71
CA GLU A 558 -20.03 -5.99 22.21
C GLU A 558 -20.39 -4.82 21.28
N VAL A 559 -19.90 -3.61 21.57
CA VAL A 559 -20.08 -2.46 20.67
C VAL A 559 -19.33 -2.67 19.36
N ILE A 560 -18.07 -3.14 19.42
CA ILE A 560 -17.29 -3.50 18.24
C ILE A 560 -18.03 -4.54 17.40
N LYS A 561 -18.51 -5.61 18.04
CA LYS A 561 -19.23 -6.69 17.37
C LYS A 561 -20.48 -6.18 16.65
N LYS A 562 -21.29 -5.33 17.31
CA LYS A 562 -22.48 -4.73 16.71
C LYS A 562 -22.15 -3.84 15.51
N GLU A 563 -21.13 -2.99 15.62
CA GLU A 563 -20.70 -2.13 14.51
C GLU A 563 -20.18 -2.96 13.35
N TRP A 564 -19.37 -3.98 13.65
CA TRP A 564 -18.85 -4.91 12.65
C TRP A 564 -19.97 -5.63 11.91
N GLU A 565 -20.97 -6.14 12.63
CA GLU A 565 -22.12 -6.80 12.04
C GLU A 565 -22.89 -5.90 11.07
N LYS A 566 -23.01 -4.60 11.37
CA LYS A 566 -23.61 -3.64 10.43
C LYS A 566 -22.77 -3.49 9.18
N ILE A 567 -21.45 -3.30 9.32
CA ILE A 567 -20.52 -3.15 8.19
C ILE A 567 -20.54 -4.39 7.27
N ILE A 568 -20.55 -5.60 7.82
CA ILE A 568 -20.51 -6.83 7.01
C ILE A 568 -21.89 -7.27 6.48
N LYS A 569 -22.99 -6.71 6.99
CA LYS A 569 -24.36 -6.95 6.49
C LYS A 569 -24.88 -5.85 5.59
N ALA A 570 -24.15 -4.73 5.46
CA ALA A 570 -24.53 -3.59 4.64
C ALA A 570 -24.78 -3.99 3.19
N LYS A 571 -25.89 -3.49 2.62
CA LYS A 571 -26.32 -3.73 1.24
C LYS A 571 -26.25 -2.43 0.42
N PRO A 572 -26.25 -2.50 -0.92
CA PRO A 572 -26.43 -1.30 -1.72
C PRO A 572 -27.79 -0.67 -1.41
N GLY A 573 -27.78 0.51 -0.80
CA GLY A 573 -28.99 1.29 -0.58
C GLY A 573 -29.43 1.99 -1.87
N SER A 574 -30.66 2.52 -1.89
CA SER A 574 -31.00 3.55 -2.89
C SER A 574 -30.13 4.79 -2.67
N ASP A 575 -29.96 5.66 -3.67
CA ASP A 575 -29.20 6.93 -3.52
C ASP A 575 -29.65 7.81 -2.33
N LYS A 576 -30.86 7.55 -1.80
CA LYS A 576 -31.44 8.26 -0.64
C LYS A 576 -31.09 7.64 0.71
N ASP A 577 -30.54 6.43 0.75
CA ASP A 577 -30.18 5.74 2.00
C ASP A 577 -28.71 6.01 2.38
N ILE A 578 -28.50 7.22 2.92
CA ILE A 578 -27.17 7.73 3.27
C ILE A 578 -26.46 6.81 4.27
N ALA A 579 -27.20 6.24 5.22
CA ALA A 579 -26.63 5.39 6.27
C ALA A 579 -26.17 4.03 5.72
N GLU A 580 -26.99 3.39 4.89
CA GLU A 580 -26.62 2.09 4.31
C GLU A 580 -25.42 2.23 3.36
N ASN A 581 -25.38 3.32 2.57
CA ASN A 581 -24.25 3.64 1.70
C ASN A 581 -22.96 3.92 2.51
N GLU A 582 -23.05 4.55 3.69
CA GLU A 582 -21.91 4.74 4.60
C GLU A 582 -21.31 3.40 5.06
N TYR A 583 -22.14 2.46 5.53
CA TYR A 583 -21.65 1.16 6.00
C TYR A 583 -21.09 0.32 4.85
N LEU A 584 -21.62 0.47 3.63
CA LEU A 584 -21.05 -0.18 2.44
C LEU A 584 -19.66 0.38 2.10
N GLU A 585 -19.44 1.69 2.19
CA GLU A 585 -18.10 2.27 1.99
C GLU A 585 -17.13 1.87 3.11
N LYS A 586 -17.58 1.81 4.36
CA LYS A 586 -16.80 1.21 5.47
C LYS A 586 -16.43 -0.24 5.16
N ASN A 587 -17.34 -1.02 4.57
CA ASN A 587 -17.05 -2.40 4.19
C ASN A 587 -15.94 -2.48 3.13
N LYS A 588 -15.96 -1.62 2.11
CA LYS A 588 -14.91 -1.56 1.09
C LYS A 588 -13.55 -1.18 1.68
N ILE A 589 -13.52 -0.16 2.56
CA ILE A 589 -12.30 0.26 3.26
C ILE A 589 -11.75 -0.87 4.12
N LEU A 590 -12.63 -1.57 4.84
CA LEU A 590 -12.27 -2.71 5.67
C LEU A 590 -11.63 -3.82 4.84
N VAL A 591 -12.33 -4.28 3.80
CA VAL A 591 -11.85 -5.34 2.90
C VAL A 591 -10.50 -4.96 2.31
N ARG A 592 -10.35 -3.71 1.84
CA ARG A 592 -9.09 -3.24 1.27
C ARG A 592 -7.95 -3.23 2.30
N ASN A 593 -8.20 -2.79 3.53
CA ASN A 593 -7.18 -2.79 4.59
C ASN A 593 -6.74 -4.21 5.01
N ILE A 594 -7.66 -5.19 5.00
CA ILE A 594 -7.30 -6.60 5.21
C ILE A 594 -6.38 -7.09 4.09
N VAL A 595 -6.72 -6.79 2.84
CA VAL A 595 -5.89 -7.12 1.66
C VAL A 595 -4.51 -6.48 1.79
N ASP A 596 -4.45 -5.18 2.11
CA ASP A 596 -3.19 -4.45 2.27
C ASP A 596 -2.30 -5.08 3.36
N PHE A 597 -2.92 -5.52 4.47
CA PHE A 597 -2.21 -6.18 5.56
C PHE A 597 -1.63 -7.54 5.12
N ILE A 598 -2.44 -8.39 4.49
CA ILE A 598 -2.03 -9.72 4.01
C ILE A 598 -0.96 -9.58 2.91
N ALA A 599 -1.16 -8.72 1.92
CA ALA A 599 -0.19 -8.48 0.85
C ALA A 599 1.16 -7.95 1.39
N GLY A 600 1.11 -7.18 2.48
CA GLY A 600 2.29 -6.68 3.18
C GLY A 600 3.04 -7.71 4.04
N MET A 601 2.51 -8.93 4.24
CA MET A 601 3.19 -9.98 5.02
C MET A 601 4.36 -10.58 4.26
N THR A 602 5.33 -11.13 4.99
CA THR A 602 6.32 -12.06 4.43
C THR A 602 5.77 -13.48 4.46
N ASP A 603 6.35 -14.40 3.70
CA ASP A 603 5.85 -15.78 3.60
C ASP A 603 5.91 -16.48 4.96
N SER A 604 7.04 -16.37 5.65
CA SER A 604 7.23 -16.98 6.97
C SER A 604 6.27 -16.38 8.01
N TYR A 605 6.03 -15.07 7.96
CA TYR A 605 5.08 -14.41 8.84
C TYR A 605 3.64 -14.86 8.57
N ALA A 606 3.23 -14.96 7.31
CA ALA A 606 1.90 -15.43 6.93
C ALA A 606 1.65 -16.88 7.40
N ILE A 607 2.64 -17.77 7.25
CA ILE A 607 2.58 -19.14 7.76
C ILE A 607 2.46 -19.15 9.29
N CYS A 608 3.23 -18.31 9.98
CA CYS A 608 3.20 -18.21 11.45
C CYS A 608 1.83 -17.73 11.95
N GLU A 609 1.30 -16.66 11.36
CA GLU A 609 -0.02 -16.13 11.70
C GLU A 609 -1.14 -17.14 11.43
N TYR A 610 -1.10 -17.83 10.29
CA TYR A 610 -2.06 -18.87 9.97
C TYR A 610 -2.03 -19.99 11.01
N ASN A 611 -0.85 -20.45 11.42
CA ASN A 611 -0.71 -21.48 12.45
C ASN A 611 -1.18 -21.03 13.83
N LYS A 612 -1.06 -19.75 14.17
CA LYS A 612 -1.60 -19.20 15.43
C LYS A 612 -3.13 -19.20 15.43
N ILE A 613 -3.73 -18.76 14.32
CA ILE A 613 -5.18 -18.59 14.19
C ILE A 613 -5.88 -19.94 13.97
N ALA A 614 -5.31 -20.85 13.17
CA ALA A 614 -5.93 -22.14 12.88
C ALA A 614 -5.88 -23.13 14.06
N ARG A 615 -5.02 -22.87 15.07
CA ARG A 615 -4.89 -23.69 16.29
C ARG A 615 -5.63 -23.12 17.49
N SER A 616 -6.13 -21.88 17.41
CA SER A 616 -6.98 -21.23 18.42
C SER A 616 -8.44 -21.48 18.12
#